data_AF-A0A0C3LAW0-F1
#
_entry.id   AF-A0A0C3LAW0-F1
#
_cell.length_a   1.000
_cell.length_b   1.000
_cell.length_c   1.000
_cell.angle_alpha   90.00
_cell.angle_beta   90.00
_cell.angle_gamma   90.00
#
_symmetry.space_group_name_H-M   'P 1'
#
loop_
_entity.id
_entity.type
_entity.pdbx_description
1 polymer ?
#
loop_
_entity_poly.entity_id
_entity_poly.type
_entity_poly.pdbx_seq_one_letter_code
_entity_poly.pdbx_strand_id
1 'polypeptide(L)'
;MEGLTAIIDAEDFSVSDLKGLLKCKTLRKLCIHYWSLSSPLVANDVEAMAASWPTLEMLHLLTTNPFTRPHTPLSILTTIAQCMKSTLTDLGLELFADETVQLTTSLEAVGSTTLRHLTIGNSSIVEDGHEPYVANYLASICPHSVEISWRSRSILGIPDGSLDPWNKVGALFKHSCSGARGIAPRNP
;
A
#
# COMPACT_ATOMS: atom_id res chain seq x y z
N MET A 1 -22.05 -18.10 -4.37
CA MET A 1 -22.20 -16.86 -5.16
C MET A 1 -20.82 -16.39 -5.52
N GLU A 2 -20.52 -16.27 -6.81
CA GLU A 2 -19.24 -15.70 -7.28
C GLU A 2 -19.30 -14.18 -7.02
N GLY A 3 -18.32 -13.64 -6.29
CA GLY A 3 -18.27 -12.21 -6.02
C GLY A 3 -17.83 -11.41 -7.25
N LEU A 4 -18.22 -10.14 -7.29
CA LEU A 4 -17.99 -9.27 -8.44
C LEU A 4 -16.51 -8.88 -8.54
N THR A 5 -16.00 -8.86 -9.78
CA THR A 5 -14.71 -8.27 -10.14
C THR A 5 -14.96 -7.08 -11.06
N ALA A 6 -14.36 -5.93 -10.76
CA ALA A 6 -14.39 -4.75 -11.59
C ALA A 6 -12.97 -4.37 -12.02
N ILE A 7 -12.79 -4.16 -13.32
CA ILE A 7 -11.55 -3.64 -13.92
C ILE A 7 -11.95 -2.38 -14.69
N ILE A 8 -11.31 -1.26 -14.38
CA ILE A 8 -11.62 0.06 -14.93
C ILE A 8 -10.32 0.66 -15.45
N ASP A 9 -10.28 1.03 -16.73
CA ASP A 9 -9.22 1.84 -17.30
C ASP A 9 -9.78 3.25 -17.50
N ALA A 10 -9.10 4.26 -16.94
CA ALA A 10 -9.51 5.65 -16.97
C ALA A 10 -8.35 6.57 -17.37
N GLU A 11 -8.64 7.64 -18.11
CA GLU A 11 -7.63 8.67 -18.36
C GLU A 11 -7.48 9.53 -17.09
N ASP A 12 -8.54 10.23 -16.72
CA ASP A 12 -8.62 10.93 -15.43
C ASP A 12 -9.50 10.14 -14.46
N PHE A 13 -9.01 9.95 -13.23
CA PHE A 13 -9.73 9.26 -12.18
C PHE A 13 -9.84 10.12 -10.92
N SER A 14 -11.02 10.12 -10.31
CA SER A 14 -11.27 10.59 -8.96
C SER A 14 -11.89 9.47 -8.14
N VAL A 15 -11.52 9.39 -6.86
CA VAL A 15 -12.18 8.47 -5.91
C VAL A 15 -13.70 8.73 -5.85
N SER A 16 -14.13 9.96 -6.12
CA SER A 16 -15.55 10.30 -6.19
C SER A 16 -16.31 9.60 -7.32
N ASP A 17 -15.62 9.12 -8.36
CA ASP A 17 -16.21 8.35 -9.46
C ASP A 17 -16.69 6.96 -9.00
N LEU A 18 -16.19 6.48 -7.86
CA LEU A 18 -16.58 5.20 -7.28
C LEU A 18 -17.94 5.21 -6.58
N LYS A 19 -18.60 6.37 -6.45
CA LYS A 19 -19.91 6.50 -5.77
C LYS A 19 -20.96 5.51 -6.27
N GLY A 20 -20.98 5.22 -7.58
CA GLY A 20 -21.86 4.21 -8.15
C GLY A 20 -21.53 2.80 -7.65
N LEU A 21 -20.24 2.47 -7.61
CA LEU A 21 -19.71 1.17 -7.22
C LEU A 21 -19.81 0.90 -5.71
N LEU A 22 -19.85 1.95 -4.86
CA LEU A 22 -20.08 1.82 -3.41
C LEU A 22 -21.43 1.14 -3.07
N LYS A 23 -22.38 1.10 -4.01
CA LYS A 23 -23.64 0.36 -3.85
C LYS A 23 -23.49 -1.16 -4.01
N CYS A 24 -22.39 -1.62 -4.60
CA CYS A 24 -22.14 -3.05 -4.86
C CYS A 24 -21.56 -3.76 -3.64
N LYS A 25 -22.40 -4.44 -2.84
CA LYS A 25 -21.98 -5.11 -1.60
C LYS A 25 -21.20 -6.42 -1.81
N THR A 26 -21.17 -6.94 -3.03
CA THR A 26 -20.54 -8.23 -3.37
C THR A 26 -19.20 -8.08 -4.10
N LEU A 27 -18.67 -6.86 -4.15
CA LEU A 27 -17.38 -6.59 -4.79
C LEU A 27 -16.25 -7.26 -4.01
N ARG A 28 -15.51 -8.14 -4.70
CA ARG A 28 -14.32 -8.83 -4.16
C ARG A 28 -13.04 -8.28 -4.72
N LYS A 29 -13.06 -7.82 -5.98
CA LYS A 29 -11.85 -7.33 -6.66
C LYS A 29 -12.14 -6.04 -7.39
N LEU A 30 -11.33 -5.03 -7.12
CA LEU A 30 -11.34 -3.76 -7.83
C LEU A 30 -9.94 -3.44 -8.32
N CYS A 31 -9.78 -3.36 -9.64
CA CYS A 31 -8.58 -2.87 -10.27
C CYS A 31 -8.93 -1.63 -11.08
N ILE A 32 -8.25 -0.53 -10.79
CA ILE A 32 -8.36 0.72 -11.53
C ILE A 32 -6.98 1.08 -12.04
N HIS A 33 -6.86 1.15 -13.35
CA HIS A 33 -5.71 1.71 -14.02
C HIS A 33 -6.05 3.11 -14.48
N TYR A 34 -5.26 4.09 -14.07
CA TYR A 34 -5.50 5.49 -14.43
C TYR A 34 -4.28 6.17 -15.01
N TRP A 35 -4.49 7.16 -15.87
CA TRP A 35 -3.39 8.02 -16.33
C TRP A 35 -3.07 9.10 -15.30
N SER A 36 -4.10 9.74 -14.73
CA SER A 36 -4.00 10.79 -13.72
C SER A 36 -5.00 10.60 -12.58
N LEU A 37 -4.57 10.89 -11.35
CA LEU A 37 -5.42 10.88 -10.17
C LEU A 37 -5.67 12.33 -9.74
N SER A 38 -6.94 12.73 -9.71
CA SER A 38 -7.36 14.11 -9.45
C SER A 38 -7.09 14.57 -8.01
N SER A 39 -7.10 13.63 -7.06
CA SER A 39 -6.94 13.91 -5.63
C SER A 39 -6.38 12.69 -4.90
N PRO A 40 -5.56 12.86 -3.86
CA PRO A 40 -5.03 11.75 -3.09
C PRO A 40 -6.14 10.92 -2.45
N LEU A 41 -5.90 9.63 -2.25
CA LEU A 41 -6.78 8.78 -1.46
C LEU A 41 -6.69 9.18 0.01
N VAL A 42 -7.82 9.55 0.62
CA VAL A 42 -7.87 9.97 2.03
C VAL A 42 -8.58 8.96 2.93
N ALA A 43 -8.43 9.09 4.24
CA ALA A 43 -8.99 8.15 5.21
C ALA A 43 -10.50 7.95 5.07
N ASN A 44 -11.26 9.04 4.89
CA ASN A 44 -12.71 8.99 4.69
C ASN A 44 -13.11 8.14 3.47
N ASP A 45 -12.29 8.14 2.41
CA ASP A 45 -12.54 7.32 1.23
C ASP A 45 -12.38 5.83 1.55
N VAL A 46 -11.30 5.48 2.26
CA VAL A 46 -11.00 4.11 2.68
C VAL A 46 -12.10 3.57 3.60
N GLU A 47 -12.56 4.38 4.55
CA GLU A 47 -13.66 4.03 5.45
C GLU A 47 -14.96 3.79 4.68
N ALA A 48 -15.29 4.66 3.71
CA ALA A 48 -16.47 4.51 2.87
C ALA A 48 -16.39 3.25 1.99
N MET A 49 -15.22 2.96 1.42
CA MET A 49 -14.96 1.73 0.66
C MET A 49 -15.11 0.50 1.54
N ALA A 50 -14.51 0.48 2.73
CA ALA A 50 -14.57 -0.66 3.65
C ALA A 50 -16.00 -0.95 4.12
N ALA A 51 -16.76 0.08 4.49
CA ALA A 51 -18.17 -0.04 4.83
C ALA A 51 -19.03 -0.51 3.64
N SER A 52 -18.61 -0.20 2.42
CA SER A 52 -19.32 -0.55 1.21
C SER A 52 -19.03 -1.96 0.72
N TRP A 53 -17.79 -2.42 0.88
CA TRP A 53 -17.28 -3.65 0.30
C TRP A 53 -16.71 -4.57 1.38
N PRO A 54 -17.57 -5.15 2.25
CA PRO A 54 -17.14 -5.96 3.38
C PRO A 54 -16.52 -7.32 2.97
N THR A 55 -16.47 -7.62 1.67
CA THR A 55 -15.88 -8.84 1.11
C THR A 55 -14.73 -8.55 0.15
N LEU A 56 -14.21 -7.32 0.14
CA LEU A 56 -13.13 -6.91 -0.75
C LEU A 56 -11.83 -7.62 -0.38
N GLU A 57 -11.28 -8.33 -1.36
CA GLU A 57 -10.03 -9.08 -1.27
C GLU A 57 -8.90 -8.39 -2.02
N MET A 58 -9.21 -7.71 -3.12
CA MET A 58 -8.22 -7.04 -3.95
C MET A 58 -8.63 -5.59 -4.24
N LEU A 59 -7.71 -4.67 -3.95
CA LEU A 59 -7.84 -3.25 -4.29
C LEU A 59 -6.56 -2.76 -4.95
N HIS A 60 -6.59 -2.55 -6.26
CA HIS A 60 -5.48 -1.96 -7.00
C HIS A 60 -5.93 -0.62 -7.59
N LEU A 61 -5.24 0.46 -7.19
CA LEU A 61 -5.37 1.80 -7.78
C LEU A 61 -3.98 2.21 -8.27
N LEU A 62 -3.67 1.86 -9.51
CA LEU A 62 -2.32 1.99 -10.07
C LEU A 62 -2.32 2.88 -11.30
N THR A 63 -1.27 3.68 -11.45
CA THR A 63 -1.11 4.49 -12.66
C THR A 63 -0.49 3.67 -13.79
N THR A 64 -0.90 3.96 -15.02
CA THR A 64 -0.20 3.52 -16.24
C THR A 64 0.76 4.59 -16.76
N ASN A 65 0.72 5.80 -16.19
CA ASN A 65 1.57 6.91 -16.56
C ASN A 65 2.85 6.93 -15.68
N PRO A 66 4.03 6.69 -16.27
CA PRO A 66 5.30 6.70 -15.52
C PRO A 66 5.68 8.09 -15.00
N PHE A 67 5.02 9.15 -15.46
CA PHE A 67 5.30 10.54 -15.10
C PHE A 67 4.41 11.08 -13.98
N THR A 68 3.34 10.37 -13.61
CA THR A 68 2.44 10.81 -12.54
C THR A 68 3.17 10.73 -11.20
N ARG A 69 3.22 11.84 -10.47
CA ARG A 69 3.80 11.81 -9.13
C ARG A 69 2.80 11.15 -8.17
N PRO A 70 3.26 10.29 -7.24
CA PRO A 70 2.39 9.80 -6.19
C PRO A 70 1.93 10.98 -5.32
N HIS A 71 0.62 11.03 -5.06
CA HIS A 71 0.02 12.04 -4.20
C HIS A 71 -0.56 11.45 -2.91
N THR A 72 -0.81 10.14 -2.89
CA THR A 72 -1.35 9.45 -1.72
C THR A 72 -0.25 9.19 -0.69
N PRO A 73 -0.40 9.64 0.56
CA PRO A 73 0.62 9.46 1.59
C PRO A 73 0.71 8.01 2.03
N LEU A 74 1.93 7.55 2.35
CA LEU A 74 2.21 6.20 2.84
C LEU A 74 1.39 5.84 4.10
N SER A 75 1.08 6.82 4.94
CA SER A 75 0.30 6.68 6.17
C SER A 75 -1.12 6.16 5.94
N ILE A 76 -1.67 6.25 4.71
CA ILE A 76 -2.98 5.69 4.37
C ILE A 76 -3.06 4.18 4.62
N LEU A 77 -1.92 3.49 4.56
CA LEU A 77 -1.85 2.06 4.81
C LEU A 77 -2.31 1.69 6.23
N THR A 78 -2.13 2.59 7.22
CA THR A 78 -2.65 2.40 8.57
C THR A 78 -4.18 2.33 8.55
N THR A 79 -4.83 3.28 7.86
CA THR A 79 -6.31 3.30 7.75
C THR A 79 -6.81 2.07 7.02
N ILE A 80 -6.16 1.67 5.93
CA ILE A 80 -6.52 0.45 5.19
C ILE A 80 -6.39 -0.79 6.08
N ALA A 81 -5.26 -0.92 6.79
CA ALA A 81 -5.03 -2.01 7.72
C ALA A 81 -6.09 -2.05 8.82
N GLN A 82 -6.56 -0.91 9.34
CA GLN A 82 -7.61 -0.87 10.36
C GLN A 82 -9.00 -1.22 9.80
N CYS A 83 -9.38 -0.63 8.67
CA CYS A 83 -10.72 -0.75 8.11
C CYS A 83 -10.95 -2.07 7.36
N MET A 84 -9.91 -2.67 6.78
CA MET A 84 -10.01 -3.83 5.88
C MET A 84 -9.19 -5.05 6.35
N LYS A 85 -8.77 -5.08 7.63
CA LYS A 85 -7.89 -6.14 8.18
C LYS A 85 -8.29 -7.58 7.83
N SER A 86 -9.58 -7.89 7.84
CA SER A 86 -10.07 -9.27 7.77
C SER A 86 -10.32 -9.80 6.36
N THR A 87 -10.30 -8.95 5.34
CA THR A 87 -10.72 -9.34 3.98
C THR A 87 -9.66 -9.08 2.92
N LEU A 88 -8.92 -7.97 3.03
CA LEU A 88 -8.01 -7.52 1.99
C LEU A 88 -6.72 -8.37 1.96
N THR A 89 -6.52 -9.12 0.88
CA THR A 89 -5.35 -9.97 0.64
C THR A 89 -4.35 -9.34 -0.33
N ASP A 90 -4.81 -8.49 -1.23
CA ASP A 90 -4.01 -7.92 -2.32
C ASP A 90 -4.25 -6.41 -2.43
N LEU A 91 -3.22 -5.62 -2.20
CA LEU A 91 -3.28 -4.15 -2.25
C LEU A 91 -2.25 -3.62 -3.25
N GLY A 92 -2.67 -2.70 -4.11
CA GLY A 92 -1.79 -2.01 -5.05
C GLY A 92 -2.06 -0.52 -5.05
N LEU A 93 -1.08 0.30 -4.67
CA LEU A 93 -1.25 1.75 -4.58
C LEU A 93 0.00 2.51 -5.03
N GLU A 94 -0.22 3.71 -5.57
CA GLU A 94 0.80 4.74 -5.76
C GLU A 94 1.01 5.48 -4.43
N LEU A 95 2.20 5.37 -3.84
CA LEU A 95 2.45 5.86 -2.48
C LEU A 95 3.65 6.81 -2.42
N PHE A 96 3.51 7.81 -1.57
CA PHE A 96 4.53 8.82 -1.30
C PHE A 96 4.88 8.80 0.19
N ALA A 97 6.16 8.61 0.52
CA ALA A 97 6.63 8.67 1.90
C ALA A 97 7.06 10.11 2.23
N ASP A 98 6.18 10.88 2.85
CA ASP A 98 6.47 12.27 3.27
C ASP A 98 7.31 12.36 4.54
N GLU A 99 7.86 13.55 4.80
CA GLU A 99 8.56 13.91 6.04
C GLU A 99 7.67 13.80 7.30
N THR A 100 6.35 13.78 7.11
CA THR A 100 5.35 13.68 8.19
C THR A 100 5.00 12.26 8.58
N VAL A 101 5.67 11.25 8.00
CA VAL A 101 5.80 9.94 8.63
C VAL A 101 6.70 10.10 9.88
N GLN A 102 6.29 10.96 10.81
CA GLN A 102 6.60 10.81 12.21
C GLN A 102 5.97 9.49 12.60
N LEU A 103 6.79 8.45 12.47
CA LEU A 103 6.59 7.13 13.01
C LEU A 103 6.25 7.30 14.48
N THR A 104 4.96 7.46 14.76
CA THR A 104 4.45 7.33 16.10
C THR A 104 4.83 5.93 16.52
N THR A 105 5.81 5.83 17.42
CA THR A 105 6.29 4.62 18.10
C THR A 105 5.19 3.96 18.96
N SER A 106 3.94 4.34 18.73
CA SER A 106 2.71 3.99 19.43
C SER A 106 1.62 3.57 18.44
N LEU A 107 1.98 3.04 17.27
CA LEU A 107 1.06 2.16 16.56
C LEU A 107 0.87 0.93 17.46
N GLU A 108 -0.19 0.94 18.26
CA GLU A 108 -0.77 -0.30 18.79
C GLU A 108 -0.83 -1.25 17.60
N ALA A 109 -0.08 -2.36 17.69
CA ALA A 109 0.11 -3.28 16.60
C ALA A 109 -1.22 -3.50 15.88
N VAL A 110 -1.34 -2.97 14.66
CA VAL A 110 -2.58 -3.06 13.90
C VAL A 110 -2.76 -4.54 13.65
N GLY A 111 -3.64 -5.15 14.44
CA GLY A 111 -3.71 -6.60 14.59
C GLY A 111 -3.79 -7.28 13.23
N SER A 112 -3.06 -8.39 13.09
CA SER A 112 -2.93 -9.28 11.92
C SER A 112 -3.88 -8.94 10.77
N THR A 113 -3.38 -8.20 9.78
CA THR A 113 -4.10 -8.06 8.52
C THR A 113 -4.05 -9.39 7.75
N THR A 114 -4.99 -9.60 6.83
CA THR A 114 -4.99 -10.75 5.91
C THR A 114 -4.14 -10.52 4.66
N LEU A 115 -3.43 -9.38 4.62
CA LEU A 115 -2.65 -8.94 3.47
C LEU A 115 -1.53 -9.93 3.14
N ARG A 116 -1.50 -10.37 1.89
CA ARG A 116 -0.50 -11.29 1.34
C ARG A 116 0.40 -10.60 0.32
N HIS A 117 -0.14 -9.68 -0.47
CA HIS A 117 0.63 -8.96 -1.48
C HIS A 117 0.40 -7.45 -1.34
N LEU A 118 1.50 -6.70 -1.28
CA LEU A 118 1.52 -5.25 -1.33
C LEU A 118 2.32 -4.83 -2.58
N THR A 119 1.65 -4.23 -3.55
CA THR A 119 2.25 -3.63 -4.73
C THR A 119 2.37 -2.13 -4.50
N ILE A 120 3.60 -1.64 -4.51
CA ILE A 120 3.90 -0.21 -4.42
C ILE A 120 4.16 0.27 -5.85
N GLY A 121 3.31 1.15 -6.35
CA GLY A 121 3.44 1.71 -7.70
C GLY A 121 4.61 2.69 -7.83
N ASN A 122 4.50 3.58 -8.82
CA ASN A 122 5.28 4.80 -8.92
C ASN A 122 5.28 5.58 -7.59
N SER A 123 6.38 5.43 -6.86
CA SER A 123 6.53 5.93 -5.50
C SER A 123 7.82 6.73 -5.37
N SER A 124 7.89 7.65 -4.41
CA SER A 124 9.13 8.32 -4.02
C SER A 124 9.30 8.27 -2.51
N ILE A 125 10.51 7.92 -2.09
CA ILE A 125 11.02 8.20 -0.76
C ILE A 125 11.68 9.58 -0.84
N VAL A 126 11.22 10.53 -0.02
CA VAL A 126 11.55 11.95 -0.19
C VAL A 126 13.02 12.25 0.07
N GLU A 127 13.64 11.53 0.99
CA GLU A 127 15.03 11.79 1.40
C GLU A 127 15.83 10.49 1.54
N ASP A 128 17.09 10.56 1.13
CA ASP A 128 18.08 9.51 1.37
C ASP A 128 18.22 9.27 2.89
N GLY A 129 18.13 8.01 3.31
CA GLY A 129 18.18 7.64 4.72
C GLY A 129 16.82 7.43 5.39
N HIS A 130 15.71 7.68 4.69
CA HIS A 130 14.37 7.36 5.21
C HIS A 130 13.93 5.91 5.01
N GLU A 131 14.72 5.09 4.33
CA GLU A 131 14.38 3.69 4.05
C GLU A 131 14.20 2.83 5.30
N PRO A 132 15.00 2.95 6.38
CA PRO A 132 14.78 2.24 7.64
C PRO A 132 13.46 2.62 8.31
N TYR A 133 13.05 3.88 8.22
CA TYR A 133 11.79 4.36 8.78
C TYR A 133 10.60 3.78 8.03
N VAL A 134 10.63 3.82 6.70
CA VAL A 134 9.60 3.19 5.84
C VAL A 134 9.54 1.68 6.07
N ALA A 135 10.69 1.00 6.17
CA ALA A 135 10.74 -0.44 6.44
C ALA A 135 10.13 -0.80 7.80
N ASN A 136 10.43 -0.03 8.85
CA ASN A 136 9.87 -0.24 10.18
C ASN A 136 8.37 0.07 10.22
N TYR A 137 7.92 1.12 9.52
CA TYR A 137 6.50 1.40 9.33
C TYR A 137 5.79 0.18 8.74
N LEU A 138 6.26 -0.30 7.58
CA LEU A 138 5.66 -1.45 6.90
C LEU A 138 5.68 -2.71 7.78
N ALA A 139 6.76 -2.96 8.53
CA ALA A 139 6.84 -4.07 9.46
C ALA A 139 5.84 -3.99 10.62
N SER A 140 5.38 -2.78 10.99
CA SER A 140 4.39 -2.58 12.05
C SER A 140 2.93 -2.78 11.60
N ILE A 141 2.66 -2.61 10.30
CA ILE A 141 1.30 -2.69 9.74
C ILE A 141 1.03 -3.95 8.91
N CYS A 142 2.08 -4.56 8.36
CA CYS A 142 1.96 -5.72 7.50
C CYS A 142 2.29 -7.02 8.24
N PRO A 143 1.64 -8.15 7.89
CA PRO A 143 2.06 -9.45 8.37
C PRO A 143 3.47 -9.77 7.89
N HIS A 144 4.21 -10.55 8.68
CA HIS A 144 5.58 -10.95 8.36
C HIS A 144 5.70 -11.77 7.07
N SER A 145 4.59 -12.35 6.61
CA SER A 145 4.50 -13.14 5.37
C SER A 145 4.08 -12.34 4.15
N VAL A 146 3.89 -11.02 4.25
CA VAL A 146 3.50 -10.21 3.10
C VAL A 146 4.64 -10.20 2.08
N GLU A 147 4.27 -10.36 0.81
CA GLU A 147 5.15 -10.11 -0.32
C GLU A 147 5.01 -8.65 -0.75
N ILE A 148 6.11 -7.90 -0.66
CA ILE A 148 6.15 -6.51 -1.12
C ILE A 148 6.84 -6.48 -2.48
N SER A 149 6.15 -5.93 -3.47
CA SER A 149 6.68 -5.68 -4.82
C SER A 149 6.57 -4.20 -5.16
N TRP A 150 7.46 -3.70 -6.02
CA TRP A 150 7.44 -2.30 -6.44
C TRP A 150 7.60 -2.17 -7.95
N ARG A 151 6.88 -1.20 -8.55
CA ARG A 151 7.02 -0.84 -9.97
C ARG A 151 8.00 0.32 -10.10
N SER A 152 9.21 0.02 -10.56
CA SER A 152 10.25 1.04 -10.73
C SER A 152 9.93 2.02 -11.87
N ARG A 153 10.27 3.30 -11.67
CA ARG A 153 10.25 4.35 -12.71
C ARG A 153 11.37 4.12 -13.73
N SER A 154 11.34 3.07 -14.53
CA SER A 154 12.21 3.02 -15.71
C SER A 154 11.53 3.78 -16.85
N ILE A 155 11.86 5.07 -16.95
CA ILE A 155 11.30 5.99 -17.95
C ILE A 155 11.76 5.62 -19.37
N LEU A 156 12.79 4.78 -19.54
CA LEU A 156 13.42 4.49 -20.83
C LEU A 156 13.95 3.05 -20.98
N GLY A 157 13.60 2.09 -20.11
CA GLY A 157 14.23 0.77 -20.12
C GLY A 157 15.73 0.81 -19.78
N ILE A 158 16.21 1.94 -19.25
CA ILE A 158 17.55 2.06 -18.68
C ILE A 158 17.42 1.59 -17.23
N PRO A 159 18.04 0.46 -16.85
CA PRO A 159 18.14 0.09 -15.45
C PRO A 159 19.07 1.11 -14.81
N ASP A 160 18.51 2.05 -14.05
CA ASP A 160 19.33 2.90 -13.22
C ASP A 160 19.91 1.99 -12.12
N GLY A 161 21.18 1.61 -12.31
CA GLY A 161 21.91 0.72 -11.41
C GLY A 161 22.17 1.33 -10.03
N SER A 162 21.73 2.55 -9.78
CA SER A 162 21.68 3.16 -8.46
C SER A 162 20.40 2.72 -7.74
N LEU A 163 20.54 1.66 -6.92
CA LEU A 163 19.78 1.42 -5.69
C LEU A 163 18.42 2.15 -5.61
N ASP A 164 17.40 1.61 -6.31
CA ASP A 164 16.01 1.98 -6.05
C ASP A 164 15.80 1.93 -4.52
N PRO A 165 15.47 3.05 -3.84
CA PRO A 165 15.31 3.08 -2.39
C PRO A 165 14.38 1.99 -1.87
N TRP A 166 13.44 1.51 -2.69
CA TRP A 166 12.56 0.39 -2.38
C TRP A 166 13.27 -0.96 -2.30
N ASN A 167 14.36 -1.18 -3.03
CA ASN A 167 15.21 -2.37 -2.85
C ASN A 167 15.79 -2.41 -1.42
N LYS A 168 16.23 -1.24 -0.92
CA LYS A 168 16.79 -1.11 0.44
C LYS A 168 15.68 -1.24 1.49
N VAL A 169 14.52 -0.61 1.29
CA VAL A 169 13.33 -0.82 2.13
C VAL A 169 12.96 -2.30 2.20
N GLY A 170 12.90 -3.00 1.06
CA GLY A 170 12.56 -4.42 1.00
C GLY A 170 13.55 -5.31 1.74
N ALA A 171 14.85 -5.01 1.65
CA ALA A 171 15.88 -5.72 2.42
C ALA A 171 15.75 -5.49 3.93
N LEU A 172 15.53 -4.24 4.35
CA LEU A 172 15.35 -3.85 5.75
C LEU A 172 14.07 -4.43 6.35
N PHE A 173 12.96 -4.42 5.59
CA PHE A 173 11.68 -5.01 5.99
C PHE A 173 11.83 -6.51 6.32
N LYS A 174 12.48 -7.28 5.43
CA LYS A 174 12.76 -8.70 5.66
C LYS A 174 13.61 -8.92 6.91
N HIS A 175 14.60 -8.06 7.16
CA HIS A 175 15.43 -8.13 8.36
C HIS A 175 14.59 -7.89 9.63
N SER A 176 13.77 -6.83 9.67
CA SER A 176 12.89 -6.51 10.80
C SER A 176 11.90 -7.65 11.10
N CYS A 177 11.37 -8.32 10.07
CA CYS A 177 10.52 -9.50 10.24
C CYS A 177 11.29 -10.76 10.69
N SER A 178 12.57 -10.89 10.33
CA SER A 178 13.40 -12.04 10.74
C SER A 178 13.92 -11.94 12.19
N GLY A 179 14.13 -10.71 12.70
CA GLY A 179 14.59 -10.45 14.06
C GLY A 179 13.60 -10.85 15.16
N ALA A 180 12.32 -11.03 14.83
CA ALA A 180 11.31 -11.56 15.73
C ALA A 180 11.47 -13.07 16.04
N ARG A 181 12.41 -13.78 15.37
CA ARG A 181 12.69 -15.21 15.61
C ARG A 181 13.91 -15.51 16.47
N GLY A 182 14.58 -14.53 17.07
CA GLY A 182 15.71 -14.85 17.93
C GLY A 182 16.28 -13.66 18.65
N ILE A 183 15.79 -13.41 19.86
CA ILE A 183 16.57 -13.24 21.10
C ILE A 183 15.53 -13.44 22.22
N ALA A 184 15.44 -14.66 22.73
CA ALA A 184 15.05 -14.79 24.13
C ALA A 184 16.19 -14.14 24.94
N PRO A 185 15.92 -13.19 25.85
CA PRO A 185 16.96 -12.70 26.72
C PRO A 185 17.47 -13.90 27.53
N ARG A 186 18.74 -14.25 27.34
CA ARG A 186 19.43 -15.07 28.33
C ARG A 186 19.53 -14.18 29.56
N ASN A 187 18.69 -14.45 30.54
CA ASN A 187 18.85 -13.88 31.88
C ASN A 187 20.25 -14.25 32.39
N PRO A 188 20.94 -13.31 33.07
CA PRO A 188 22.16 -13.62 33.81
C PRO A 188 21.91 -14.63 34.93
#